data_AF-A0A1I7IQE9-F1
#
_entry.id   AF-A0A1I7IQE9-F1
#
_cell.length_a   1.000
_cell.length_b   1.000
_cell.length_c   1.000
_cell.angle_alpha   90.00
_cell.angle_beta   90.00
_cell.angle_gamma   90.00
#
_symmetry.space_group_name_H-M   'P 1'
#
loop_
_entity.id
_entity.type
_entity.pdbx_description
1 polymer ?
#
loop_
_entity_poly.entity_id
_entity_poly.type
_entity_poly.pdbx_seq_one_letter_code
_entity_poly.pdbx_strand_id
1 'polypeptide(L)'
;MEAMRDFLSILRTDRKREISKYKKKDYLVSDSYRMVRKIQIEGLLIGVQVSSQDYYFYLIDDSQNAYFSVRELYNLLFQMSIKEGKKYVLELLEKQIKNTEEAALRYENIDYAIKKTIIPEENDMITVEDGSSEVSYRQLFVLLNLVQQKSNTMFENSLGNESYKNGILRLLMTLIEAEKDHEILQSKGWFFDIEEDKFIYKEILNEEDKRRKKYYLTEEERDDIMSIES
;
A
#
# COMPACT_ATOMS: atom_id res chain seq x y z
N MET A 1 6.78 21.86 4.55
CA MET A 1 6.30 20.96 3.49
C MET A 1 4.78 20.93 3.58
N GLU A 2 4.08 20.82 2.46
CA GLU A 2 2.61 20.67 2.46
C GLU A 2 2.22 19.27 2.97
N ALA A 3 1.00 19.06 3.47
CA ALA A 3 0.65 17.75 4.02
C ALA A 3 0.35 16.72 2.90
N MET A 4 0.45 15.42 3.22
CA MET A 4 0.01 14.34 2.31
C MET A 4 -1.44 14.50 1.83
N ARG A 5 -2.32 15.08 2.66
CA ARG A 5 -3.69 15.43 2.27
C ARG A 5 -3.74 16.43 1.12
N ASP A 6 -2.85 17.42 1.15
CA ASP A 6 -2.79 18.48 0.15
C ASP A 6 -2.28 17.90 -1.18
N PHE A 7 -1.28 17.02 -1.13
CA PHE A 7 -0.81 16.25 -2.29
C PHE A 7 -1.95 15.50 -3.00
N LEU A 8 -2.72 14.70 -2.24
CA LEU A 8 -3.86 13.95 -2.80
C LEU A 8 -4.92 14.89 -3.40
N SER A 9 -5.23 16.00 -2.71
CA SER A 9 -6.18 17.01 -3.19
C SER A 9 -5.74 17.67 -4.50
N ILE A 10 -4.44 18.02 -4.60
CA ILE A 10 -3.84 18.62 -5.79
C ILE A 10 -3.90 17.65 -6.97
N LEU A 11 -3.54 16.38 -6.77
CA LEU A 11 -3.67 15.36 -7.82
C LEU A 11 -5.10 15.24 -8.38
N ARG A 12 -6.13 15.30 -7.53
CA ARG A 12 -7.54 15.30 -7.99
C ARG A 12 -7.88 16.58 -8.76
N THR A 13 -7.36 17.71 -8.33
CA THR A 13 -7.58 19.00 -8.97
C THR A 13 -6.93 19.04 -10.35
N ASP A 14 -5.68 18.58 -10.46
CA ASP A 14 -4.96 18.50 -11.73
C ASP A 14 -5.64 17.55 -12.72
N ARG A 15 -6.16 16.42 -12.24
CA ARG A 15 -6.97 15.51 -13.07
C ARG A 15 -8.19 16.23 -13.66
N LYS A 16 -8.95 16.98 -12.85
CA LYS A 16 -10.11 17.74 -13.34
C LYS A 16 -9.71 18.81 -14.35
N ARG A 17 -8.59 19.51 -14.10
CA ARG A 17 -8.03 20.51 -15.03
C ARG A 17 -7.63 19.87 -16.35
N GLU A 18 -7.00 18.70 -16.32
CA GLU A 18 -6.59 17.97 -17.52
C GLU A 18 -7.81 17.50 -18.34
N ILE A 19 -8.84 16.91 -17.71
CA ILE A 19 -10.11 16.57 -18.37
C ILE A 19 -10.72 17.82 -19.02
N SER A 20 -10.74 18.95 -18.31
CA SER A 20 -11.28 20.20 -18.82
C SER A 20 -10.48 20.74 -20.02
N LYS A 21 -9.15 20.59 -20.01
CA LYS A 21 -8.29 20.95 -21.15
C LYS A 21 -8.58 20.08 -22.37
N TYR A 22 -8.80 18.78 -22.20
CA TYR A 22 -9.14 17.89 -23.32
C TYR A 22 -10.53 18.20 -23.89
N LYS A 23 -11.53 18.40 -23.03
CA LYS A 23 -12.88 18.79 -23.45
C LYS A 23 -12.89 20.10 -24.24
N LYS A 24 -12.05 21.08 -23.85
CA LYS A 24 -11.85 22.35 -24.59
C LYS A 24 -11.21 22.18 -25.97
N LYS A 25 -10.57 21.04 -26.24
CA LYS A 25 -9.99 20.68 -27.54
C LYS A 25 -10.90 19.70 -28.31
N ASP A 26 -12.17 19.61 -27.93
CA ASP A 26 -13.18 18.74 -28.52
C ASP A 26 -12.88 17.23 -28.43
N TYR A 27 -11.98 16.81 -27.53
CA TYR A 27 -11.81 15.40 -27.23
C TYR A 27 -12.95 14.88 -26.36
N LEU A 28 -13.50 13.72 -26.72
CA LEU A 28 -14.45 12.99 -25.90
C LEU A 28 -13.71 12.30 -24.74
N VAL A 29 -13.64 12.99 -23.60
CA VAL A 29 -13.03 12.45 -22.37
C VAL A 29 -14.10 12.22 -21.32
N SER A 30 -14.25 10.96 -20.92
CA SER A 30 -15.17 10.52 -19.88
C SER A 30 -14.67 10.85 -18.47
N ASP A 31 -15.57 10.80 -17.51
CA ASP A 31 -15.21 10.91 -16.09
C ASP A 31 -14.46 9.66 -15.57
N SER A 32 -14.34 8.61 -16.37
CA SER A 32 -13.49 7.44 -16.08
C SER A 32 -12.02 7.65 -16.46
N TYR A 33 -11.65 8.81 -17.03
CA TYR A 33 -10.28 9.17 -17.36
C TYR A 33 -9.33 8.98 -16.16
N ARG A 34 -8.18 8.35 -16.41
CA ARG A 34 -7.13 8.11 -15.42
C ARG A 34 -5.94 9.01 -15.75
N MET A 35 -5.59 9.87 -14.80
CA MET A 35 -4.42 10.74 -14.92
C MET A 35 -3.20 9.99 -14.41
N VAL A 36 -2.08 10.07 -15.13
CA VAL A 36 -0.81 9.50 -14.71
C VAL A 36 0.19 10.61 -14.44
N ARG A 37 0.91 10.52 -13.32
CA ARG A 37 1.99 11.43 -12.92
C ARG A 37 3.17 10.66 -12.35
N LYS A 38 4.32 11.31 -12.30
CA LYS A 38 5.53 10.82 -11.62
C LYS A 38 5.76 11.66 -10.37
N ILE A 39 6.21 11.01 -9.31
CA ILE A 39 6.62 11.64 -8.05
C ILE A 39 8.01 11.13 -7.67
N GLN A 40 8.74 11.93 -6.90
CA GLN A 40 10.04 11.54 -6.37
C GLN A 40 9.98 11.44 -4.85
N ILE A 41 10.47 10.35 -4.29
CA ILE A 41 10.49 10.11 -2.85
C ILE A 41 11.68 9.21 -2.53
N GLU A 42 12.46 9.55 -1.50
CA GLU A 42 13.60 8.74 -1.05
C GLU A 42 14.53 8.35 -2.21
N GLY A 43 14.80 9.26 -3.14
CA GLY A 43 15.64 9.02 -4.32
C GLY A 43 15.02 8.12 -5.40
N LEU A 44 13.80 7.61 -5.22
CA LEU A 44 13.08 6.80 -6.20
C LEU A 44 12.09 7.64 -7.01
N LEU A 45 11.91 7.26 -8.27
CA LEU A 45 10.86 7.79 -9.14
C LEU A 45 9.69 6.81 -9.15
N ILE A 46 8.54 7.24 -8.65
CA ILE A 46 7.35 6.41 -8.50
C ILE A 46 6.22 6.97 -9.37
N GLY A 47 5.43 6.09 -9.95
CA GLY A 47 4.24 6.45 -10.70
C GLY A 47 3.02 6.56 -9.81
N VAL A 48 2.15 7.53 -10.09
CA VAL A 48 0.84 7.64 -9.47
C VAL A 48 -0.24 7.76 -10.55
N GLN A 49 -1.21 6.87 -10.48
CA GLN A 49 -2.41 6.90 -11.31
C GLN A 49 -3.60 7.39 -10.47
N VAL A 50 -4.29 8.40 -10.97
CA VAL A 50 -5.39 9.06 -10.28
C VAL A 50 -6.67 8.88 -11.07
N SER A 51 -7.69 8.32 -10.43
CA SER A 51 -9.04 8.20 -10.97
C SER A 51 -10.00 9.15 -10.24
N SER A 52 -11.29 9.10 -10.56
CA SER A 52 -12.32 9.81 -9.80
C SER A 52 -12.49 9.25 -8.39
N GLN A 53 -12.14 7.98 -8.18
CA GLN A 53 -12.42 7.25 -6.93
C GLN A 53 -11.17 7.07 -6.07
N ASP A 54 -10.04 6.72 -6.70
CA ASP A 54 -8.84 6.28 -5.98
C ASP A 54 -7.52 6.67 -6.66
N TYR A 55 -6.44 6.54 -5.89
CA TYR A 55 -5.04 6.73 -6.27
C TYR A 55 -4.30 5.40 -6.17
N TYR A 56 -3.51 5.10 -7.19
CA TYR A 56 -2.69 3.89 -7.27
C TYR A 56 -1.24 4.27 -7.49
N PHE A 57 -0.37 3.85 -6.57
CA PHE A 57 1.08 3.98 -6.73
C PHE A 57 1.64 2.73 -7.39
N TYR A 58 2.65 2.91 -8.23
CA TYR A 58 3.26 1.81 -8.98
C TYR A 58 4.74 2.11 -9.26
N LEU A 59 5.55 1.06 -9.36
CA LEU A 59 6.96 1.20 -9.69
C LEU A 59 7.12 1.53 -11.18
N ILE A 60 8.01 2.47 -11.48
CA ILE A 60 8.41 2.78 -12.85
C ILE A 60 9.74 2.08 -13.08
N ASP A 61 9.76 1.18 -14.08
CA ASP A 61 10.98 0.54 -14.57
C ASP A 61 11.12 0.82 -16.09
N ASP A 62 12.34 0.68 -16.61
CA ASP A 62 12.72 1.04 -17.98
C ASP A 62 11.93 0.25 -19.04
N SER A 63 11.41 -0.93 -18.67
CA SER A 63 10.59 -1.77 -19.54
C SER A 63 9.09 -1.76 -19.20
N GLN A 64 8.69 -1.58 -17.93
CA GLN A 64 7.29 -1.78 -17.51
C GLN A 64 6.89 -0.95 -16.27
N ASN A 65 5.59 -0.70 -16.14
CA ASN A 65 4.98 -0.13 -14.92
C ASN A 65 4.39 -1.28 -14.08
N ALA A 66 4.87 -1.46 -12.85
CA ALA A 66 4.44 -2.57 -12.00
C ALA A 66 3.47 -2.10 -10.89
N TYR A 67 2.21 -2.55 -10.97
CA TYR A 67 1.17 -2.30 -9.97
C TYR A 67 1.09 -3.47 -9.00
N PHE A 68 1.05 -3.17 -7.70
CA PHE A 68 0.93 -4.20 -6.67
C PHE A 68 -0.34 -3.98 -5.84
N SER A 69 -1.20 -4.98 -5.83
CA SER A 69 -2.28 -5.14 -4.86
C SER A 69 -1.71 -5.46 -3.47
N VAL A 70 -2.51 -5.28 -2.42
CA VAL A 70 -2.10 -5.66 -1.05
C VAL A 70 -1.75 -7.15 -0.96
N ARG A 71 -2.40 -8.00 -1.77
CA ARG A 71 -2.04 -9.42 -1.88
C ARG A 71 -0.63 -9.63 -2.44
N GLU A 72 -0.29 -8.94 -3.51
CA GLU A 72 1.05 -9.06 -4.09
C GLU A 72 2.12 -8.46 -3.16
N LEU A 73 1.80 -7.37 -2.45
CA LEU A 73 2.67 -6.82 -1.40
C LEU A 73 2.91 -7.81 -0.26
N TYR A 74 1.87 -8.56 0.15
CA TYR A 74 2.00 -9.65 1.11
C TYR A 74 2.92 -10.75 0.58
N ASN A 75 2.72 -11.22 -0.65
CA ASN A 75 3.54 -12.28 -1.24
C ASN A 75 5.03 -11.87 -1.31
N LEU A 76 5.32 -10.61 -1.67
CA LEU A 76 6.69 -10.08 -1.66
C LEU A 76 7.28 -10.03 -0.25
N LEU A 77 6.53 -9.57 0.75
CA LEU A 77 6.99 -9.57 2.15
C LEU A 77 7.18 -10.99 2.70
N PHE A 78 6.35 -11.94 2.29
CA PHE A 78 6.48 -13.35 2.67
C PHE A 78 7.73 -13.98 2.04
N GLN A 79 8.02 -13.69 0.78
CA GLN A 79 9.28 -14.12 0.15
C GLN A 79 10.51 -13.51 0.85
N MET A 80 10.43 -12.22 1.23
CA MET A 80 11.47 -11.60 2.06
C MET A 80 11.58 -12.27 3.43
N SER A 81 10.47 -12.68 4.06
CA SER A 81 10.48 -13.31 5.38
C SER A 81 11.08 -14.72 5.36
N ILE A 82 10.92 -15.45 4.26
CA ILE A 82 11.62 -16.72 4.03
C ILE A 82 13.13 -16.51 3.94
N LYS A 83 13.57 -15.45 3.25
CA LYS A 83 14.99 -15.20 2.99
C LYS A 83 15.74 -14.58 4.16
N GLU A 84 15.18 -13.52 4.75
CA GLU A 84 15.81 -12.71 5.80
C GLU A 84 15.35 -13.10 7.22
N GLY A 85 14.31 -13.91 7.31
CA GLY A 85 13.66 -14.33 8.56
C GLY A 85 12.45 -13.47 8.93
N LYS A 86 11.36 -14.13 9.34
CA LYS A 86 10.09 -13.51 9.78
C LYS A 86 10.30 -12.38 10.80
N LYS A 87 11.12 -12.62 11.82
CA LYS A 87 11.40 -11.66 12.89
C LYS A 87 11.98 -10.33 12.36
N TYR A 88 12.93 -10.39 11.44
CA TYR A 88 13.55 -9.20 10.86
C TYR A 88 12.53 -8.35 10.09
N VAL A 89 11.72 -8.99 9.24
CA VAL A 89 10.68 -8.31 8.47
C VAL A 89 9.64 -7.67 9.38
N LEU A 90 9.16 -8.39 10.42
CA LEU A 90 8.21 -7.86 11.39
C LEU A 90 8.77 -6.65 12.16
N GLU A 91 10.03 -6.70 12.59
CA GLU A 91 10.69 -5.57 13.26
C GLU A 91 10.78 -4.32 12.37
N LEU A 92 11.03 -4.48 11.06
CA LEU A 92 11.04 -3.36 10.11
C LEU A 92 9.65 -2.74 9.95
N LEU A 93 8.61 -3.56 9.82
CA LEU A 93 7.21 -3.09 9.71
C LEU A 93 6.75 -2.40 11.00
N GLU A 94 7.14 -2.91 12.17
CA GLU A 94 6.88 -2.24 13.44
C GLU A 94 7.57 -0.88 13.55
N LYS A 95 8.86 -0.81 13.16
CA LYS A 95 9.60 0.45 13.10
C LYS A 95 8.89 1.43 12.15
N GLN A 96 8.36 0.95 11.01
CA GLN A 96 7.62 1.79 10.07
C GLN A 96 6.34 2.37 10.68
N ILE A 97 5.57 1.58 11.46
CA ILE A 97 4.36 2.05 12.15
C ILE A 97 4.71 3.13 13.18
N LYS A 98 5.73 2.85 14.01
CA LYS A 98 6.18 3.71 15.12
C LYS A 98 6.95 4.95 14.64
N ASN A 99 7.42 4.96 13.40
CA ASN A 99 8.21 6.07 12.87
C ASN A 99 7.41 7.39 12.87
N THR A 100 8.07 8.45 13.33
CA THR A 100 7.56 9.83 13.35
C THR A 100 8.40 10.78 12.51
N GLU A 101 9.56 10.33 12.00
CA GLU A 101 10.37 11.14 11.09
C GLU A 101 9.63 11.40 9.78
N GLU A 102 9.81 12.60 9.22
CA GLU A 102 9.26 12.99 7.93
C GLU A 102 10.33 12.99 6.84
N ALA A 103 9.90 12.70 5.63
CA ALA A 103 10.66 12.85 4.40
C ALA A 103 9.88 13.73 3.41
N ALA A 104 10.58 14.17 2.36
CA ALA A 104 9.98 14.92 1.27
C ALA A 104 9.51 13.98 0.15
N LEU A 105 8.20 14.03 -0.15
CA LEU A 105 7.62 13.56 -1.39
C LEU A 105 7.52 14.75 -2.34
N ARG A 106 8.25 14.72 -3.43
CA ARG A 106 8.25 15.80 -4.43
C ARG A 106 7.29 15.47 -5.57
N TYR A 107 6.38 16.39 -5.84
CA TYR A 107 5.54 16.39 -7.04
C TYR A 107 5.69 17.75 -7.73
N GLU A 108 6.15 17.70 -8.99
CA GLU A 108 6.61 18.87 -9.74
C GLU A 108 7.69 19.65 -8.96
N ASN A 109 7.37 20.87 -8.51
CA ASN A 109 8.27 21.75 -7.75
C ASN A 109 7.78 21.98 -6.31
N ILE A 110 6.91 21.12 -5.80
CA ILE A 110 6.34 21.22 -4.46
C ILE A 110 6.72 19.97 -3.65
N ASP A 111 7.18 20.18 -2.43
CA ASP A 111 7.52 19.13 -1.47
C ASP A 111 6.41 18.96 -0.43
N TYR A 112 5.96 17.72 -0.31
CA TYR A 112 4.92 17.28 0.62
C TYR A 112 5.54 16.41 1.71
N ALA A 113 5.12 16.64 2.95
CA ALA A 113 5.51 15.85 4.11
C ALA A 113 4.84 14.48 4.05
N ILE A 114 5.66 13.45 4.17
CA ILE A 114 5.25 12.06 4.32
C ILE A 114 6.12 11.43 5.41
N LYS A 115 5.60 10.43 6.14
CA LYS A 115 6.47 9.65 7.03
C LYS A 115 7.65 9.09 6.25
N LYS A 116 8.85 9.20 6.80
CA LYS A 116 10.07 8.64 6.23
C LYS A 116 9.95 7.12 6.13
N THR A 117 10.47 6.54 5.06
CA THR A 117 10.48 5.08 4.91
C THR A 117 11.62 4.49 5.74
N ILE A 118 11.32 3.43 6.49
CA ILE A 118 12.33 2.55 7.10
C ILE A 118 12.88 1.69 5.97
N ILE A 119 14.07 2.04 5.51
CA ILE A 119 14.76 1.31 4.44
C ILE A 119 15.52 0.14 5.09
N PRO A 120 15.32 -1.10 4.62
CA PRO A 120 16.09 -2.24 5.09
C PRO A 120 17.60 -2.05 4.88
N GLU A 121 18.44 -2.57 5.78
CA GLU A 121 19.90 -2.40 5.71
C GLU A 121 20.49 -3.08 4.47
N GLU A 122 20.05 -4.30 4.21
CA GLU A 122 20.30 -5.00 2.95
C GLU A 122 19.24 -4.59 1.91
N ASN A 123 19.64 -4.45 0.64
CA ASN A 123 18.73 -4.08 -0.44
C ASN A 123 18.79 -5.11 -1.57
N ASP A 124 18.37 -6.31 -1.25
CA ASP A 124 18.26 -7.41 -2.21
C ASP A 124 16.99 -7.28 -3.08
N MET A 125 16.88 -8.14 -4.08
CA MET A 125 15.80 -8.21 -5.05
C MET A 125 14.88 -9.39 -4.77
N ILE A 126 13.59 -9.19 -5.04
CA ILE A 126 12.55 -10.20 -4.95
C ILE A 126 11.90 -10.36 -6.31
N THR A 127 11.88 -11.59 -6.84
CA THR A 127 11.17 -11.91 -8.07
C THR A 127 9.66 -11.96 -7.80
N VAL A 128 8.88 -11.20 -8.58
CA VAL A 128 7.42 -11.26 -8.53
C VAL A 128 6.94 -12.66 -8.94
N GLU A 129 5.83 -13.16 -8.37
CA GLU A 129 5.33 -14.53 -8.61
C GLU A 129 5.12 -14.90 -10.08
N ASP A 130 4.81 -13.92 -10.95
CA ASP A 130 4.64 -14.13 -12.39
C ASP A 130 5.98 -14.13 -13.17
N GLY A 131 7.10 -13.93 -12.49
CA GLY A 131 8.44 -13.86 -13.05
C GLY A 131 8.71 -12.64 -13.93
N SER A 132 7.79 -11.67 -13.96
CA SER A 132 7.83 -10.56 -14.93
C SER A 132 8.84 -9.48 -14.58
N SER A 133 9.19 -9.35 -13.30
CA SER A 133 10.01 -8.27 -12.76
C SER A 133 10.63 -8.63 -11.42
N GLU A 134 11.64 -7.85 -11.04
CA GLU A 134 12.27 -7.92 -9.73
C GLU A 134 12.04 -6.61 -8.97
N VAL A 135 11.75 -6.72 -7.69
CA VAL A 135 11.49 -5.58 -6.80
C VAL A 135 12.53 -5.57 -5.69
N SER A 136 13.28 -4.48 -5.59
CA SER A 136 14.20 -4.30 -4.46
C SER A 136 13.45 -4.09 -3.14
N TYR A 137 14.07 -4.48 -2.02
CA TYR A 137 13.52 -4.21 -0.69
C TYR A 137 13.20 -2.73 -0.47
N ARG A 138 14.07 -1.83 -0.93
CA ARG A 138 13.83 -0.38 -0.88
C ARG A 138 12.57 0.03 -1.67
N GLN A 139 12.39 -0.48 -2.89
CA GLN A 139 11.20 -0.20 -3.68
C GLN A 139 9.92 -0.72 -2.99
N LEU A 140 9.96 -1.93 -2.44
CA LEU A 140 8.85 -2.53 -1.70
C LEU A 140 8.46 -1.67 -0.50
N PHE A 141 9.41 -1.29 0.35
CA PHE A 141 9.13 -0.49 1.55
C PHE A 141 8.67 0.94 1.25
N VAL A 142 9.21 1.57 0.19
CA VAL A 142 8.72 2.88 -0.27
C VAL A 142 7.28 2.77 -0.78
N LEU A 143 6.96 1.73 -1.55
CA LEU A 143 5.61 1.51 -2.05
C LEU A 143 4.62 1.22 -0.92
N LEU A 144 4.98 0.35 0.03
CA LEU A 144 4.20 0.07 1.24
C LEU A 144 3.90 1.35 2.02
N ASN A 145 4.90 2.20 2.22
CA ASN A 145 4.73 3.46 2.91
C ASN A 145 3.77 4.39 2.15
N LEU A 146 3.92 4.58 0.84
CA LEU A 146 3.01 5.40 0.04
C LEU A 146 1.55 4.92 0.12
N VAL A 147 1.34 3.60 -0.02
CA VAL A 147 0.01 2.99 0.06
C VAL A 147 -0.59 3.17 1.45
N GLN A 148 0.19 2.97 2.51
CA GLN A 148 -0.25 3.15 3.89
C GLN A 148 -0.56 4.61 4.22
N GLN A 149 0.28 5.56 3.79
CA GLN A 149 0.06 6.99 4.04
C GLN A 149 -1.17 7.51 3.32
N LYS A 150 -1.39 7.09 2.06
CA LYS A 150 -2.65 7.36 1.34
C LYS A 150 -3.85 6.84 2.14
N SER A 151 -3.79 5.59 2.58
CA SER A 151 -4.87 4.97 3.34
C SER A 151 -5.16 5.73 4.65
N ASN A 152 -4.13 6.06 5.42
CA ASN A 152 -4.25 6.83 6.66
C ASN A 152 -4.94 8.17 6.41
N THR A 153 -4.51 8.92 5.41
CA THR A 153 -5.13 10.21 5.04
C THR A 153 -6.60 10.04 4.63
N MET A 154 -6.97 8.95 3.96
CA MET A 154 -8.37 8.70 3.59
C MET A 154 -9.24 8.40 4.81
N PHE A 155 -8.71 7.67 5.80
CA PHE A 155 -9.41 7.40 7.06
C PHE A 155 -9.53 8.61 7.97
N GLU A 156 -8.51 9.46 8.05
CA GLU A 156 -8.57 10.72 8.81
C GLU A 156 -9.68 11.66 8.34
N ASN A 157 -10.01 11.61 7.04
CA ASN A 157 -11.10 12.41 6.47
C ASN A 157 -12.48 11.76 6.65
N SER A 158 -12.56 10.55 7.21
CA SER A 158 -13.80 9.78 7.37
C SER A 158 -14.12 9.59 8.86
N LEU A 159 -15.19 10.24 9.34
CA LEU A 159 -15.65 10.12 10.73
C LEU A 159 -15.87 8.64 11.11
N GLY A 160 -15.29 8.22 12.24
CA GLY A 160 -15.47 6.87 12.81
C GLY A 160 -14.52 5.78 12.30
N ASN A 161 -13.58 6.09 11.41
CA ASN A 161 -12.64 5.10 10.85
C ASN A 161 -11.20 5.25 11.35
N GLU A 162 -10.98 6.03 12.42
CA GLU A 162 -9.64 6.34 12.95
C GLU A 162 -8.88 5.10 13.43
N SER A 163 -9.60 4.07 13.89
CA SER A 163 -9.03 2.79 14.33
C SER A 163 -8.31 2.02 13.23
N TYR A 164 -8.60 2.31 11.96
CA TYR A 164 -7.99 1.68 10.79
C TYR A 164 -6.68 2.34 10.34
N LYS A 165 -6.19 3.37 11.03
CA LYS A 165 -4.83 3.89 10.80
C LYS A 165 -3.82 2.75 10.95
N ASN A 166 -2.85 2.69 10.02
CA ASN A 166 -1.87 1.62 9.92
C ASN A 166 -2.45 0.22 9.65
N GLY A 167 -3.73 0.11 9.26
CA GLY A 167 -4.41 -1.17 9.14
C GLY A 167 -3.88 -2.09 8.04
N ILE A 168 -3.22 -1.55 6.99
CA ILE A 168 -2.56 -2.38 5.97
C ILE A 168 -1.32 -3.02 6.57
N LEU A 169 -0.46 -2.24 7.22
CA LEU A 169 0.74 -2.77 7.86
C LEU A 169 0.40 -3.78 8.96
N ARG A 170 -0.63 -3.52 9.78
CA ARG A 170 -1.12 -4.50 10.77
C ARG A 170 -1.56 -5.80 10.11
N LEU A 171 -2.37 -5.74 9.05
CA LEU A 171 -2.78 -6.92 8.30
C LEU A 171 -1.57 -7.70 7.77
N LEU A 172 -0.64 -7.02 7.11
CA LEU A 172 0.54 -7.66 6.53
C LEU A 172 1.41 -8.33 7.59
N MET A 173 1.62 -7.67 8.73
CA MET A 173 2.32 -8.27 9.87
C MET A 173 1.61 -9.51 10.38
N THR A 174 0.29 -9.44 10.62
CA THR A 174 -0.51 -10.57 11.11
C THR A 174 -0.47 -11.76 10.15
N LEU A 175 -0.50 -11.53 8.83
CA LEU A 175 -0.40 -12.62 7.85
C LEU A 175 0.99 -13.26 7.76
N ILE A 176 2.04 -12.57 8.24
CA ILE A 176 3.40 -13.13 8.34
C ILE A 176 3.60 -13.86 9.67
N GLU A 177 2.98 -13.35 10.73
CA GLU A 177 3.14 -13.80 12.10
C GLU A 177 2.27 -15.04 12.40
N ALA A 178 1.00 -15.03 11.96
CA ALA A 178 0.07 -16.09 12.26
C ALA A 178 0.39 -17.40 11.51
N GLU A 179 0.22 -18.52 12.20
CA GLU A 179 0.55 -19.87 11.70
C GLU A 179 -0.68 -20.76 11.51
N LYS A 180 -1.88 -20.19 11.66
CA LYS A 180 -3.15 -20.91 11.53
C LYS A 180 -4.28 -19.99 11.10
N ASP A 181 -5.36 -20.62 10.66
CA ASP A 181 -6.58 -19.91 10.29
C ASP A 181 -7.24 -19.21 11.48
N HIS A 182 -7.79 -18.03 11.23
CA HIS A 182 -8.51 -17.23 12.22
C HIS A 182 -9.81 -16.69 11.63
N GLU A 183 -10.91 -16.70 12.40
CA GLU A 183 -12.23 -16.28 11.91
C GLU A 183 -12.22 -14.84 11.35
N ILE A 184 -11.51 -13.92 12.00
CA ILE A 184 -11.34 -12.54 11.54
C ILE A 184 -10.67 -12.48 10.16
N LEU A 185 -9.59 -13.26 9.94
CA LEU A 185 -8.88 -13.29 8.66
C LEU A 185 -9.73 -13.96 7.58
N GLN A 186 -10.37 -15.08 7.92
CA GLN A 186 -11.29 -15.79 7.05
C GLN A 186 -12.44 -14.89 6.61
N SER A 187 -13.04 -14.11 7.53
CA SER A 187 -14.10 -13.15 7.20
C SER A 187 -13.67 -12.07 6.20
N LYS A 188 -12.36 -11.79 6.12
CA LYS A 188 -11.76 -10.84 5.18
C LYS A 188 -11.29 -11.51 3.88
N GLY A 189 -11.36 -12.85 3.80
CA GLY A 189 -10.98 -13.65 2.64
C GLY A 189 -9.56 -14.21 2.69
N TRP A 190 -8.89 -14.17 3.85
CA TRP A 190 -7.56 -14.74 4.03
C TRP A 190 -7.66 -16.10 4.70
N PHE A 191 -7.11 -17.12 4.06
CA PHE A 191 -7.13 -18.50 4.52
C PHE A 191 -5.71 -19.05 4.57
N PHE A 192 -5.32 -19.66 5.68
CA PHE A 192 -4.05 -20.29 5.87
C PHE A 192 -3.97 -21.58 5.04
N ASP A 193 -2.95 -21.67 4.20
CA ASP A 193 -2.61 -22.86 3.44
C ASP A 193 -1.50 -23.61 4.18
N ILE A 194 -1.84 -24.81 4.68
CA ILE A 194 -0.93 -25.66 5.44
C ILE A 194 0.18 -26.22 4.55
N GLU A 195 -0.09 -26.44 3.26
CA GLU A 195 0.90 -27.01 2.33
C GLU A 195 1.97 -25.99 1.98
N GLU A 196 1.58 -24.73 1.83
CA GLU A 196 2.45 -23.62 1.45
C GLU A 196 2.95 -22.78 2.63
N ASP A 197 2.53 -23.10 3.86
CA ASP A 197 2.81 -22.37 5.12
C ASP A 197 2.57 -20.86 5.01
N LYS A 198 1.49 -20.47 4.30
CA LYS A 198 1.18 -19.06 4.01
C LYS A 198 -0.31 -18.80 3.87
N PHE A 199 -0.73 -17.55 4.00
CA PHE A 199 -2.11 -17.16 3.73
C PHE A 199 -2.36 -16.97 2.23
N ILE A 200 -3.50 -17.47 1.76
CA ILE A 200 -3.98 -17.28 0.40
C ILE A 200 -5.27 -16.45 0.46
N TYR A 201 -5.32 -15.44 -0.41
CA TYR A 201 -6.52 -14.64 -0.56
C TYR A 201 -7.55 -15.34 -1.47
N LYS A 202 -8.72 -15.65 -0.91
CA LYS A 202 -9.91 -16.13 -1.64
C LYS A 202 -10.97 -15.05 -1.67
N GLU A 203 -11.52 -14.79 -2.85
CA GLU A 203 -12.52 -13.74 -3.03
C GLU A 203 -13.88 -14.19 -2.50
N ILE A 204 -14.22 -13.73 -1.29
CA ILE A 204 -15.47 -14.09 -0.60
C ILE A 204 -16.40 -12.90 -0.31
N LEU A 205 -15.87 -11.67 -0.43
CA LEU A 205 -16.59 -10.45 -0.07
C LEU A 205 -17.37 -9.90 -1.26
N ASN A 206 -18.50 -9.24 -1.00
CA ASN A 206 -19.21 -8.45 -2.02
C ASN A 206 -18.48 -7.12 -2.28
N GLU A 207 -18.87 -6.42 -3.35
CA GLU A 207 -18.23 -5.16 -3.78
C GLU A 207 -18.27 -4.04 -2.73
N GLU A 208 -19.28 -4.00 -1.86
CA GLU A 208 -19.41 -2.96 -0.84
C GLU A 208 -18.45 -3.21 0.34
N ASP A 209 -18.35 -4.46 0.79
CA ASP A 209 -17.44 -4.88 1.86
C ASP A 209 -15.97 -4.79 1.43
N LYS A 210 -15.68 -5.13 0.16
CA LYS A 210 -14.34 -4.96 -0.44
C LYS A 210 -13.85 -3.52 -0.35
N ARG A 211 -14.74 -2.54 -0.53
CA ARG A 211 -14.39 -1.10 -0.49
C ARG A 211 -14.07 -0.61 0.91
N ARG A 212 -14.61 -1.24 1.96
CA ARG A 212 -14.50 -0.73 3.33
C ARG A 212 -13.43 -1.43 4.17
N LYS A 213 -13.28 -2.76 4.09
CA LYS A 213 -12.59 -3.52 5.16
C LYS A 213 -11.66 -4.64 4.74
N LYS A 214 -11.58 -4.98 3.45
CA LYS A 214 -10.85 -6.17 2.97
C LYS A 214 -9.35 -6.18 3.33
N TYR A 215 -8.70 -5.02 3.37
CA TYR A 215 -7.24 -4.90 3.51
C TYR A 215 -6.80 -4.17 4.78
N TYR A 216 -7.64 -4.13 5.81
CA TYR A 216 -7.35 -3.37 7.02
C TYR A 216 -7.68 -4.17 8.28
N LEU A 217 -6.75 -4.18 9.24
CA LEU A 217 -7.00 -4.59 10.61
C LEU A 217 -6.99 -3.39 11.56
N THR A 218 -7.94 -3.34 12.49
CA THR A 218 -7.81 -2.49 13.69
C THR A 218 -6.75 -3.06 14.62
N GLU A 219 -6.39 -2.31 15.66
CA GLU A 219 -5.47 -2.78 16.70
C GLU A 219 -6.12 -3.92 17.51
N GLU A 220 -7.37 -3.73 17.92
CA GLU A 220 -8.20 -4.74 18.58
C GLU A 220 -8.32 -6.04 17.76
N GLU A 221 -8.63 -5.95 16.45
CA GLU A 221 -8.69 -7.13 15.58
C GLU A 221 -7.35 -7.87 15.51
N ARG A 222 -6.22 -7.15 15.54
CA ARG A 222 -4.89 -7.78 15.56
C ARG A 222 -4.65 -8.46 16.91
N ASP A 223 -4.91 -7.76 18.00
CA ASP A 223 -4.65 -8.26 19.35
C ASP A 223 -5.49 -9.51 19.64
N ASP A 224 -6.75 -9.54 19.19
CA ASP A 224 -7.60 -10.73 19.26
C ASP A 224 -6.96 -11.93 18.56
N ILE A 225 -6.46 -11.74 17.32
CA ILE A 225 -5.79 -12.79 16.56
C ILE A 225 -4.54 -13.30 17.30
N MET A 226 -3.70 -12.37 17.76
CA MET A 226 -2.42 -12.73 18.41
C MET A 226 -2.61 -13.33 19.81
N SER A 227 -3.66 -12.95 20.52
CA SER A 227 -3.96 -13.47 21.86
C SER A 227 -4.35 -14.95 21.86
N ILE A 228 -4.86 -15.47 20.73
CA ILE A 228 -5.22 -16.88 20.54
C ILE A 228 -4.00 -17.75 20.17
N GLU A 229 -2.83 -17.13 19.94
CA GLU A 229 -1.56 -17.80 19.67
C GLU A 229 -0.62 -17.89 20.89
N SER A 230 -0.95 -17.17 21.98
CA SER A 230 -0.24 -17.19 23.28
C SER A 230 -0.74 -18.29 24.22
#